data_AF-A0A8I0IK44-F1
#
_entry.id   AF-A0A8I0IK44-F1
#
_cell.length_a   1.000
_cell.length_b   1.000
_cell.length_c   1.000
_cell.angle_alpha   90.00
_cell.angle_beta   90.00
_cell.angle_gamma   90.00
#
_symmetry.space_group_name_H-M   'P 1'
#
loop_
_entity.id
_entity.type
_entity.pdbx_description
1 polymer ?
#
loop_
_entity_poly.entity_id
_entity_poly.type
_entity_poly.pdbx_seq_one_letter_code
_entity_poly.pdbx_strand_id
1 'polypeptide(L)'
;MKLSSPAVDCELGIGADAKYSMVLQNEADPSSQTEPLSVDVAADGSFEADLPVPDGFPVGAAQALVTGSPLDECDDRGSCAAYLVPVQITGDSG
;
A
#
# COMPACT_ATOMS: atom_id res chain seq x y z
N MET A 1 11.44 0.88 0.81
CA MET A 1 10.98 1.01 -0.59
C MET A 1 10.10 2.25 -0.68
N LYS A 2 10.24 3.06 -1.73
CA LYS A 2 9.39 4.24 -1.93
C LYS A 2 8.12 3.88 -2.71
N LEU A 3 6.97 4.30 -2.20
CA LEU A 3 5.65 4.18 -2.83
C LEU A 3 5.09 5.59 -3.00
N SER A 4 4.48 5.85 -4.15
CA SER A 4 3.82 7.13 -4.42
C SER A 4 2.61 6.92 -5.29
N SER A 5 1.52 7.59 -4.97
CA SER A 5 0.36 7.68 -5.84
C SER A 5 0.15 9.14 -6.27
N PRO A 6 -0.07 9.41 -7.57
CA PRO A 6 -0.45 10.73 -8.01
C PRO A 6 -1.83 11.11 -7.47
N ALA A 7 -2.15 12.41 -7.60
CA ALA A 7 -3.50 12.91 -7.38
C ALA A 7 -4.49 12.19 -8.29
N VAL A 8 -5.72 12.06 -7.82
CA VAL A 8 -6.82 11.48 -8.60
C VAL A 8 -7.73 12.57 -9.13
N ASP A 9 -8.30 12.35 -10.31
CA ASP A 9 -9.21 13.31 -10.94
C ASP A 9 -10.66 13.21 -10.43
N CYS A 10 -10.98 12.19 -9.63
CA CYS A 10 -12.29 12.01 -9.04
C CYS A 10 -12.35 12.58 -7.61
N GLU A 11 -13.48 13.19 -7.24
CA GLU A 11 -13.73 13.57 -5.85
C GLU A 11 -13.91 12.30 -5.00
N LEU A 12 -12.86 11.89 -4.29
CA LEU A 12 -12.87 10.72 -3.41
C LEU A 12 -13.53 11.00 -2.04
N GLY A 13 -13.91 12.25 -1.76
CA GLY A 13 -14.44 12.64 -0.45
C GLY A 13 -13.42 12.48 0.70
N ILE A 14 -12.12 12.46 0.37
CA ILE A 14 -11.02 12.36 1.34
C ILE A 14 -11.02 13.63 2.19
N GLY A 15 -11.26 13.47 3.49
CA GLY A 15 -11.18 14.57 4.44
C GLY A 15 -9.76 15.08 4.61
N ALA A 16 -9.61 16.36 4.99
CA ALA A 16 -8.35 16.81 5.58
C ALA A 16 -8.06 15.91 6.78
N ASP A 17 -6.86 15.34 6.87
CA ASP A 17 -6.41 14.34 7.87
C ASP A 17 -6.69 12.86 7.54
N ALA A 18 -7.08 12.53 6.31
CA ALA A 18 -7.14 11.14 5.88
C ALA A 18 -5.76 10.47 5.97
N LYS A 19 -5.76 9.24 6.48
CA LYS A 19 -4.57 8.41 6.57
C LYS A 19 -4.85 7.06 5.93
N TYR A 20 -3.89 6.58 5.14
CA TYR A 20 -3.88 5.20 4.67
C TYR A 20 -2.97 4.35 5.54
N SER A 21 -3.29 3.08 5.60
CA SER A 21 -2.48 2.05 6.23
C SER A 21 -1.80 1.23 5.14
N MET A 22 -0.48 1.08 5.24
CA MET A 22 0.32 0.32 4.28
C MET A 22 1.01 -0.87 4.93
N VAL A 23 0.93 -2.03 4.29
CA VAL A 23 1.55 -3.27 4.75
C VAL A 23 2.29 -3.91 3.58
N LEU A 24 3.53 -4.35 3.81
CA LEU A 24 4.20 -5.27 2.89
C LEU A 24 3.85 -6.70 3.30
N GLN A 25 3.32 -7.48 2.36
CA GLN A 25 2.94 -8.87 2.59
C GLN A 25 3.61 -9.78 1.57
N ASN A 26 4.13 -10.92 2.01
CA ASN A 26 4.65 -11.94 1.12
C ASN A 26 3.51 -12.70 0.41
N GLU A 27 3.61 -12.93 -0.90
CA GLU A 27 2.55 -13.61 -1.65
C GLU A 27 2.47 -15.12 -1.35
N ALA A 28 3.61 -15.74 -1.07
CA ALA A 28 3.67 -17.18 -0.77
C ALA A 28 3.25 -17.48 0.68
N ASP A 29 3.40 -16.50 1.58
CA ASP A 29 2.96 -16.57 2.97
C ASP A 29 2.28 -15.25 3.41
N PRO A 30 0.96 -15.14 3.26
CA PRO A 30 0.21 -13.95 3.67
C PRO A 30 0.28 -13.63 5.16
N SER A 31 0.71 -14.58 6.01
CA SER A 31 0.95 -14.33 7.44
C SER A 31 2.27 -13.60 7.69
N SER A 32 3.20 -13.66 6.74
CA SER A 32 4.44 -12.87 6.74
C SER A 32 4.16 -11.48 6.18
N GLN A 33 3.82 -10.56 7.07
CA GLN A 33 3.55 -9.17 6.76
C GLN A 33 4.22 -8.21 7.74
N THR A 34 4.47 -6.98 7.31
CA THR A 34 5.01 -5.93 8.19
C THR A 34 3.93 -5.37 9.11
N GLU A 35 4.36 -4.65 10.16
CA GLU A 35 3.46 -3.78 10.90
C GLU A 35 2.88 -2.70 9.97
N PRO A 36 1.63 -2.25 10.21
CA PRO A 36 1.01 -1.19 9.42
C PRO A 36 1.75 0.14 9.53
N LEU A 37 2.13 0.70 8.38
CA LEU A 37 2.62 2.07 8.27
C LEU A 37 1.45 3.02 7.99
N SER A 38 1.21 3.98 8.87
CA SER A 38 0.25 5.06 8.61
C SER A 38 0.87 6.17 7.76
N VAL A 39 0.18 6.56 6.70
CA VAL A 39 0.63 7.54 5.71
C VAL A 39 -0.42 8.64 5.57
N ASP A 40 0.02 9.90 5.65
CA ASP A 40 -0.83 11.05 5.39
C ASP A 40 -1.21 11.15 3.92
N VAL A 41 -2.48 11.40 3.66
CA VAL A 41 -3.04 11.55 2.31
C VAL A 41 -3.44 13.00 2.10
N ALA A 42 -3.01 13.57 0.98
CA ALA A 42 -3.41 14.92 0.60
C ALA A 42 -4.90 14.95 0.21
N ALA A 43 -5.50 16.14 0.23
CA ALA A 43 -6.92 16.32 -0.11
C ALA A 43 -7.26 15.92 -1.56
N ASP A 44 -6.26 15.89 -2.45
CA ASP A 44 -6.37 15.42 -3.84
C ASP A 44 -6.15 13.89 -3.98
N GLY A 45 -6.04 13.17 -2.87
CA GLY A 45 -5.81 11.74 -2.81
C GLY A 45 -4.37 11.30 -3.08
N SER A 46 -3.45 12.22 -3.35
CA SER A 46 -2.03 11.90 -3.52
C SER A 46 -1.36 11.55 -2.19
N PHE A 47 -0.35 10.69 -2.27
CA PHE A 47 0.49 10.35 -1.12
C PHE A 47 1.88 9.91 -1.56
N GLU A 48 2.83 9.99 -0.63
CA GLU A 48 4.16 9.43 -0.75
C GLU A 48 4.52 8.74 0.56
N ALA A 49 5.12 7.55 0.48
CA ALA A 49 5.48 6.75 1.64
C ALA A 49 6.78 5.99 1.43
N ASP A 50 7.56 5.88 2.49
CA ASP A 50 8.69 4.94 2.56
C ASP A 50 8.27 3.72 3.36
N LEU A 51 7.98 2.63 2.67
CA LEU A 51 7.63 1.35 3.28
C LEU A 51 8.92 0.58 3.64
N PRO A 52 9.26 0.43 4.93
CA PRO A 52 10.47 -0.30 5.32
C PRO A 52 10.29 -1.80 5.02
N VAL A 53 11.35 -2.42 4.51
CA VAL A 53 11.45 -3.88 4.39
C VAL A 53 12.33 -4.34 5.55
N PRO A 54 11.81 -5.03 6.57
CA PRO A 54 12.61 -5.47 7.71
C PRO A 54 13.71 -6.44 7.29
N ASP A 55 14.82 -6.41 8.03
CA ASP A 55 15.86 -7.44 7.89
C ASP A 55 15.26 -8.82 8.15
N GLY A 56 15.51 -9.76 7.23
CA GLY A 56 14.97 -11.11 7.30
C GLY A 56 13.54 -11.28 6.78
N PHE A 57 12.91 -10.23 6.22
CA PHE A 57 11.65 -10.41 5.50
C PHE A 57 11.84 -11.42 4.34
N PRO A 58 10.91 -12.36 4.12
CA PRO A 58 11.10 -13.42 3.15
C PRO A 58 11.31 -12.87 1.72
N VAL A 59 12.37 -13.37 1.08
CA VAL A 59 12.63 -13.09 -0.35
C VAL A 59 11.54 -13.72 -1.21
N GLY A 60 11.24 -13.08 -2.34
CA GLY A 60 10.21 -13.56 -3.26
C GLY A 60 9.22 -12.47 -3.65
N ALA A 61 8.14 -12.91 -4.31
CA ALA A 61 7.03 -12.06 -4.66
C ALA A 61 6.32 -11.58 -3.39
N ALA A 62 6.05 -10.29 -3.34
CA ALA A 62 5.37 -9.60 -2.27
C ALA A 62 4.45 -8.53 -2.86
N GLN A 63 3.57 -8.00 -2.04
CA GLN A 63 2.68 -6.93 -2.42
C GLN A 63 2.63 -5.88 -1.30
N ALA A 64 2.68 -4.61 -1.69
CA ALA A 64 2.31 -3.53 -0.79
C ALA A 64 0.80 -3.34 -0.86
N LEU A 65 0.12 -3.62 0.25
CA LEU A 65 -1.30 -3.39 0.42
C LEU A 65 -1.52 -2.00 1.02
N VAL A 66 -2.32 -1.18 0.36
CA VAL A 66 -2.80 0.09 0.91
C VAL A 66 -4.28 -0.06 1.26
N THR A 67 -4.64 0.26 2.49
CA THR A 67 -6.01 0.21 3.04
C THR A 67 -6.36 1.51 3.76
N GLY A 68 -7.64 1.69 4.09
CA GLY A 68 -8.19 2.95 4.60
C GLY A 68 -8.56 3.93 3.48
N SER A 69 -8.60 3.47 2.23
CA SER A 69 -9.01 4.28 1.09
C SER A 69 -10.51 4.24 0.89
N PRO A 70 -11.14 5.31 0.36
CA PRO A 70 -12.54 5.26 -0.06
C PRO A 70 -12.84 4.19 -1.13
N LEU A 71 -11.80 3.65 -1.79
CA LEU A 71 -11.90 2.58 -2.77
C LEU A 71 -12.04 1.20 -2.13
N ASP A 72 -11.78 1.06 -0.82
CA ASP A 72 -11.89 -0.22 -0.11
C ASP A 72 -13.34 -0.73 -0.06
N GLU A 73 -14.33 0.17 -0.21
CA GLU A 73 -15.76 -0.13 -0.05
C GLU A 73 -16.52 -0.31 -1.37
N CYS A 74 -15.92 -0.07 -2.54
CA CYS A 74 -16.68 -0.20 -3.77
C CYS A 74 -16.84 -1.66 -4.24
N ASP A 75 -18.09 -2.03 -4.55
CA ASP A 75 -18.54 -3.39 -4.92
C ASP A 75 -18.93 -3.45 -6.43
N ASP A 76 -18.50 -2.46 -7.23
CA ASP A 76 -18.70 -2.52 -8.66
C ASP A 76 -17.69 -3.49 -9.29
N ARG A 77 -18.26 -4.49 -9.96
CA ARG A 77 -17.58 -5.62 -10.58
C ARG A 77 -16.54 -5.14 -11.60
N GLY A 78 -15.32 -4.89 -11.13
CA GLY A 78 -14.14 -4.68 -11.96
C GLY A 78 -13.09 -3.69 -11.48
N SER A 79 -13.30 -2.87 -10.44
CA SER A 79 -12.36 -1.76 -10.16
C SER A 79 -12.10 -1.31 -8.71
N CYS A 80 -12.49 -2.05 -7.68
CA CYS A 80 -12.21 -1.63 -6.29
C CYS A 80 -11.21 -2.57 -5.63
N ALA A 81 -9.99 -2.44 -6.17
CA ALA A 81 -8.80 -3.09 -5.69
C ALA A 81 -8.35 -2.38 -4.41
N ALA A 82 -8.08 -3.13 -3.34
CA ALA A 82 -6.97 -2.76 -2.47
C ALA A 82 -5.84 -2.29 -3.39
N TYR A 83 -5.27 -1.11 -3.16
CA TYR A 83 -4.19 -0.65 -4.02
C TYR A 83 -2.99 -1.56 -3.75
N LEU A 84 -2.82 -2.53 -4.64
CA LEU A 84 -1.82 -3.58 -4.57
C LEU A 84 -0.71 -3.21 -5.53
N VAL A 85 0.45 -2.87 -4.97
CA VAL A 85 1.67 -2.70 -5.76
C VAL A 85 2.46 -3.99 -5.66
N PRO A 86 2.62 -4.78 -6.74
CA PRO A 86 3.48 -5.94 -6.72
C PRO A 86 4.94 -5.51 -6.54
N VAL A 87 5.65 -6.22 -5.67
CA VAL A 87 7.04 -5.95 -5.29
C VAL A 87 7.82 -7.26 -5.32
N GLN A 88 9.04 -7.22 -5.86
CA GLN A 88 9.97 -8.33 -5.72
C GLN A 88 10.94 -8.02 -4.58
N ILE A 89 10.86 -8.80 -3.50
CA ILE A 89 11.88 -8.74 -2.44
C ILE A 89 13.07 -9.57 -2.90
N THR A 90 14.20 -8.88 -3.04
CA THR A 90 15.49 -9.50 -3.34
C THR A 90 16.30 -9.52 -2.05
N GLY A 91 16.98 -10.63 -1.77
CA GLY A 91 17.94 -10.67 -0.69
C GLY A 91 19.17 -9.91 -1.14
N ASP A 92 19.58 -8.88 -0.40
CA ASP A 92 20.89 -8.29 -0.62
C ASP A 92 21.91 -9.35 -0.19
N SER A 93 22.57 -9.96 -1.19
CA SER A 93 23.62 -10.93 -0.95
C SER A 93 24.86 -10.14 -0.57
N GLY A 94 24.96 -9.76 0.70
CA GLY A 94 26.19 -9.20 1.28
C GLY A 94 27.37 -10.15 1.08
#